data_AF-A0A1V4R519-F1
#
_entry.id   AF-A0A1V4R519-F1
#
_cell.length_a   1.000
_cell.length_b   1.000
_cell.length_c   1.000
_cell.angle_alpha   90.00
_cell.angle_beta   90.00
_cell.angle_gamma   90.00
#
_symmetry.space_group_name_H-M   'P 1'
#
loop_
_entity.id
_entity.type
_entity.pdbx_description
1 polymer ?
#
loop_
_entity_poly.entity_id
_entity_poly.type
_entity_poly.pdbx_seq_one_letter_code
_entity_poly.pdbx_strand_id
1 'polypeptide(L)' 'MKSLRFLFIIFIILSINYIWAQSIARWYTSMGDIEVTLREDLVPITAGNFIDLTNSNFYDDLIFHRVIADFMIQDG' A
#
# COMPACT_ATOMS: atom_id res chain seq x y z
N MET A 1 -0.08 -27.50 -37.26
CA MET A 1 0.86 -27.47 -36.12
C MET A 1 1.35 -26.07 -35.75
N LYS A 2 1.61 -25.14 -36.68
CA LYS A 2 2.06 -23.77 -36.36
C LYS A 2 0.99 -22.92 -35.64
N SER A 3 -0.28 -23.05 -36.00
CA SER A 3 -1.40 -22.34 -35.34
C SER A 3 -1.63 -22.81 -33.89
N LEU A 4 -1.41 -24.09 -33.60
CA LEU A 4 -1.59 -24.65 -32.27
C LEU A 4 -0.53 -24.14 -31.26
N ARG A 5 0.71 -23.96 -31.74
CA ARG A 5 1.79 -23.33 -30.95
C ARG A 5 1.48 -21.86 -30.64
N PHE A 6 0.87 -21.15 -31.58
CA PHE A 6 0.49 -19.74 -31.40
C PHE A 6 -0.60 -19.58 -30.33
N LEU A 7 -1.61 -20.47 -30.35
CA LEU A 7 -2.68 -20.49 -29.36
C LEU A 7 -2.17 -20.83 -27.95
N PHE A 8 -1.17 -21.73 -27.87
CA PHE A 8 -0.53 -22.09 -26.61
C PHE A 8 0.28 -20.93 -26.00
N ILE A 9 0.94 -20.12 -26.84
CA ILE A 9 1.65 -18.92 -26.39
C ILE A 9 0.66 -17.86 -25.87
N ILE A 10 -0.47 -17.66 -26.55
CA ILE A 10 -1.54 -16.75 -26.08
C ILE A 10 -2.11 -17.21 -24.74
N PHE A 11 -2.33 -18.52 -24.56
CA PHE A 11 -2.79 -19.08 -23.29
C PHE A 11 -1.79 -18.87 -22.14
N ILE A 12 -0.48 -18.98 -22.41
CA ILE A 12 0.57 -18.68 -21.42
C ILE A 12 0.58 -17.19 -21.05
N ILE A 13 0.39 -16.29 -22.01
CA ILE A 13 0.31 -14.84 -21.75
C ILE A 13 -0.95 -14.48 -20.94
N LEU A 14 -2.07 -15.15 -21.19
CA LEU A 14 -3.33 -14.97 -20.46
C LEU A 14 -3.32 -15.58 -19.05
N SER A 15 -2.37 -16.46 -18.74
CA SER A 15 -2.24 -17.10 -17.42
C SER A 15 -1.25 -16.40 -16.49
N ILE A 16 -0.75 -15.22 -16.88
CA ILE A 16 0.01 -14.35 -15.98
C ILE A 16 -0.94 -13.87 -14.88
N ASN A 17 -0.77 -14.41 -13.69
CA ASN A 17 -1.46 -13.93 -12.50
C ASN A 17 -0.99 -12.51 -12.19
N TYR A 18 -1.91 -11.60 -11.94
CA TYR A 18 -1.60 -10.26 -11.44
C TYR A 18 -1.12 -10.39 -9.98
N ILE A 19 0.17 -10.14 -9.76
CA ILE A 19 0.70 -9.93 -8.41
C ILE A 19 0.33 -8.49 -8.03
N TRP A 20 -0.59 -8.32 -7.08
CA TRP A 20 -0.92 -7.00 -6.55
C TRP A 20 0.23 -6.53 -5.68
N ALA A 21 1.02 -5.58 -6.20
CA ALA A 21 1.99 -4.87 -5.38
C ALA A 21 1.23 -4.02 -4.35
N GLN A 22 1.60 -4.14 -3.08
CA GLN A 22 1.06 -3.33 -2.00
C GLN A 22 2.04 -2.22 -1.65
N SER A 23 1.53 -1.02 -1.43
CA SER A 23 2.34 0.12 -1.01
C SER A 23 2.78 -0.05 0.45
N ILE A 24 3.98 0.45 0.75
CA ILE A 24 4.52 0.52 2.10
C ILE A 24 4.51 1.99 2.53
N ALA A 25 3.90 2.27 3.66
CA ALA A 25 3.97 3.57 4.31
C ALA A 25 5.03 3.54 5.40
N ARG A 26 5.89 4.55 5.43
CA ARG A 26 6.95 4.70 6.43
C ARG A 26 6.88 6.08 7.07
N TRP A 27 6.84 6.11 8.40
CA TRP A 27 6.94 7.34 9.19
C TRP A 27 8.34 7.45 9.77
N TYR A 28 8.95 8.62 9.63
CA TYR A 28 10.16 8.99 10.35
C TYR A 28 9.74 9.78 11.59
N THR A 29 9.73 9.13 12.75
CA THR A 29 9.27 9.76 13.99
C THR A 29 10.45 10.11 14.90
N SER A 30 10.19 10.94 15.92
CA SER A 30 11.19 11.30 16.93
C SER A 30 11.67 10.11 17.78
N MET A 31 10.95 8.99 17.78
CA MET A 31 11.29 7.77 18.54
C MET A 31 11.74 6.61 17.63
N GLY A 32 11.92 6.86 16.33
CA GLY A 32 12.35 5.87 15.35
C GLY A 32 11.36 5.68 14.20
N ASP A 33 11.70 4.76 13.30
CA ASP A 33 10.94 4.55 12.08
C ASP A 33 9.83 3.53 12.30
N ILE A 34 8.65 3.80 11.75
CA ILE A 34 7.52 2.88 11.70
C ILE A 34 7.26 2.53 10.25
N GLU A 35 7.11 1.25 9.95
CA GLU A 35 6.79 0.76 8.61
C GLU A 35 5.55 -0.12 8.64
N VAL A 36 4.59 0.15 7.75
CA VAL A 36 3.39 -0.67 7.59
C VAL A 36 3.06 -0.89 6.13
N THR A 37 2.49 -2.06 5.83
CA THR A 37 1.95 -2.37 4.51
C THR A 37 0.50 -1.94 4.40
N LEU A 38 0.16 -1.20 3.35
CA LEU A 38 -1.20 -0.74 3.09
C LEU A 38 -2.04 -1.84 2.43
N ARG A 39 -3.27 -2.00 2.92
CA ARG A 39 -4.26 -2.97 2.40
C ARG A 39 -5.17 -2.33 1.36
N GLU A 40 -4.57 -1.86 0.26
CA GLU A 40 -5.26 -1.28 -0.89
C GLU A 40 -6.29 -2.26 -1.51
N ASP A 41 -6.03 -3.57 -1.38
CA ASP A 41 -6.91 -4.64 -1.81
C ASP A 41 -8.22 -4.73 -1.02
N LEU A 42 -8.22 -4.27 0.24
CA LEU A 42 -9.39 -4.28 1.12
C LEU A 42 -10.10 -2.92 1.17
N VAL A 43 -9.32 -1.84 1.24
CA VAL A 43 -9.83 -0.48 1.48
C VAL A 43 -9.24 0.53 0.47
N PRO A 44 -9.51 0.38 -0.83
CA PRO A 44 -8.84 1.13 -1.89
C PRO A 44 -9.03 2.65 -1.79
N ILE A 45 -10.22 3.12 -1.40
CA ILE A 45 -10.52 4.56 -1.29
C ILE A 45 -9.74 5.17 -0.12
N THR A 46 -9.78 4.53 1.05
CA THR A 46 -9.10 5.03 2.25
C THR A 46 -7.58 4.97 2.10
N ALA A 47 -7.06 3.87 1.55
CA ALA A 47 -5.64 3.72 1.27
C ALA A 47 -5.17 4.75 0.23
N GLY A 48 -5.95 4.97 -0.83
CA GLY A 48 -5.66 6.00 -1.83
C GLY A 48 -5.60 7.40 -1.23
N ASN A 49 -6.59 7.80 -0.42
CA ASN A 49 -6.57 9.09 0.26
C ASN A 49 -5.36 9.25 1.20
N PHE A 50 -5.00 8.19 1.93
CA PHE A 50 -3.81 8.21 2.79
C PHE A 50 -2.52 8.40 1.98
N ILE A 51 -2.40 7.71 0.84
CA ILE A 51 -1.26 7.86 -0.08
C ILE A 51 -1.20 9.29 -0.63
N ASP A 52 -2.32 9.85 -1.06
CA ASP A 52 -2.38 11.21 -1.61
C ASP A 52 -1.99 12.27 -0.57
N LEU A 53 -2.48 12.14 0.67
CA LEU A 53 -2.09 13.02 1.78
C LEU A 53 -0.60 12.87 2.13
N THR A 54 -0.08 11.65 2.14
CA THR A 54 1.35 11.39 2.38
C THR A 54 2.22 12.02 1.30
N ASN A 55 1.88 11.81 0.02
CA ASN A 55 2.64 12.37 -1.10
C ASN A 55 2.57 13.90 -1.22
N SER A 56 1.58 14.52 -0.58
CA SER A 56 1.48 15.98 -0.46
C SER A 56 2.12 16.53 0.81
N ASN A 57 2.87 15.69 1.55
CA ASN A 57 3.55 16.03 2.81
C ASN A 57 2.57 16.53 3.89
N PHE A 58 1.31 16.11 3.86
CA PHE A 58 0.29 16.56 4.80
C PHE A 58 0.62 16.16 6.25
N TYR A 59 1.22 14.99 6.44
CA TYR A 59 1.55 14.43 7.76
C TYR A 59 2.91 14.90 8.31
N ASP A 60 3.64 15.72 7.57
CA ASP A 60 4.96 16.20 8.01
C ASP A 60 4.80 17.16 9.19
N ASP A 61 5.71 17.06 10.17
CA ASP A 61 5.75 17.86 11.40
C ASP A 61 4.50 17.77 12.30
N LEU A 62 3.60 16.81 12.07
CA LEU A 62 2.48 16.51 12.96
C LEU A 62 2.92 15.68 14.19
N ILE A 63 2.07 15.69 15.22
CA ILE A 63 2.29 14.96 16.47
C ILE A 63 1.18 13.93 16.70
N PHE A 64 1.53 12.80 17.32
CA PHE A 64 0.55 11.90 17.92
C PHE A 64 -0.19 12.61 19.08
N HIS A 65 -1.29 13.30 18.77
CA HIS A 65 -2.02 14.12 19.72
C HIS A 65 -2.81 13.30 20.74
N ARG A 66 -2.93 11.98 20.54
CA ARG A 66 -3.59 11.08 21.48
C ARG A 66 -2.87 9.73 21.56
N VAL A 67 -2.49 9.38 22.79
CA VAL A 67 -1.81 8.11 23.12
C VAL A 67 -2.54 7.47 24.29
N ILE A 68 -2.99 6.22 24.11
CA ILE A 68 -3.62 5.42 25.16
C ILE A 68 -2.84 4.12 25.29
N ALA A 69 -2.26 3.90 26.47
CA ALA A 69 -1.51 2.70 26.79
C ALA A 69 -2.34 1.43 26.54
N ASP A 70 -1.70 0.42 25.95
CA ASP A 70 -2.30 -0.87 25.60
C ASP A 70 -3.52 -0.80 24.68
N PHE A 71 -3.70 0.31 23.95
CA PHE A 71 -4.80 0.47 23.00
C PHE A 71 -4.33 1.00 21.65
N MET A 72 -3.99 2.30 21.56
CA MET A 72 -3.64 2.92 20.27
C MET A 72 -2.95 4.28 20.43
N ILE A 73 -2.35 4.72 19.31
CA ILE A 73 -1.91 6.09 19.04
C ILE A 73 -2.70 6.65 17.87
N GLN A 74 -3.00 7.95 17.90
CA GLN A 74 -3.77 8.65 16.88
C GLN A 74 -3.07 9.95 16.49
N ASP A 75 -3.03 10.17 15.18
CA ASP A 75 -2.49 11.34 14.48
C ASP A 75 -3.33 11.61 13.22
N GLY A 76 -2.97 12.64 12.45
CA GLY A 76 -3.69 13.14 11.29
C GLY A 76 -4.69 14.22 11.66
#